data_AF-A0A4R5N7E4-F1
#
_entry.id   AF-A0A4R5N7E4-F1
#
_cell.length_a   1.000
_cell.length_b   1.000
_cell.length_c   1.000
_cell.angle_alpha   90.00
_cell.angle_beta   90.00
_cell.angle_gamma   90.00
#
_symmetry.space_group_name_H-M   'P 1'
#
loop_
_entity.id
_entity.type
_entity.pdbx_description
1 polymer ?
#
loop_
_entity_poly.entity_id
_entity_poly.type
_entity_poly.pdbx_seq_one_letter_code
_entity_poly.pdbx_strand_id
1 'polypeptide(L)'
;MAQKRTYAHLLRSYFDGRIDALIHLFDMRSQYNKYSREAKQFVEEVKQVIDDFLSEQSPEIQEMYYKKYRDGIPFGDFYNIVAPTNKILALNADLKQRVEAIKQPERFYIYT
;
A
#
# COMPACT_ATOMS: atom_id res chain seq x y z
N MET A 1 -12.65 0.73 -11.77
CA MET A 1 -11.44 1.46 -12.23
C MET A 1 -10.87 2.42 -11.18
N ALA A 2 -11.69 3.07 -10.34
CA ALA A 2 -11.21 3.98 -9.30
C ALA A 2 -10.42 3.29 -8.17
N GLN A 3 -10.92 2.15 -7.69
CA GLN A 3 -10.34 1.40 -6.57
C GLN A 3 -8.89 0.94 -6.80
N LYS A 4 -8.57 0.42 -7.99
CA LYS A 4 -7.19 0.05 -8.37
C LYS A 4 -6.21 1.23 -8.32
N ARG A 5 -6.65 2.45 -8.67
CA ARG A 5 -5.82 3.66 -8.60
C ARG A 5 -5.60 4.11 -7.16
N THR A 6 -6.63 4.00 -6.32
CA THR A 6 -6.56 4.27 -4.89
C THR A 6 -5.48 3.41 -4.23
N TYR A 7 -5.51 2.09 -4.44
CA TYR A 7 -4.52 1.19 -3.83
C TYR A 7 -3.11 1.40 -4.37
N ALA A 8 -2.95 1.65 -5.67
CA ALA A 8 -1.64 1.98 -6.23
C ALA A 8 -1.05 3.24 -5.59
N HIS A 9 -1.89 4.25 -5.31
CA HIS A 9 -1.46 5.44 -4.57
C HIS A 9 -1.10 5.12 -3.12
N LEU A 10 -1.90 4.31 -2.41
CA LEU A 10 -1.63 3.94 -1.02
C LEU A 10 -0.35 3.12 -0.86
N LEU A 11 -0.12 2.14 -1.75
CA LEU A 11 1.14 1.39 -1.77
C LEU A 11 2.33 2.33 -1.96
N ARG A 12 2.24 3.25 -2.93
CA ARG A 12 3.30 4.25 -3.13
C ARG A 12 3.49 5.14 -1.90
N SER A 13 2.42 5.65 -1.31
CA SER A 13 2.48 6.48 -0.11
C SER A 13 3.06 5.73 1.09
N TYR A 14 2.81 4.43 1.22
CA TYR A 14 3.45 3.57 2.22
C TYR A 14 4.97 3.50 1.99
N PHE A 15 5.41 3.04 0.81
CA PHE A 15 6.83 2.82 0.53
C PHE A 15 7.64 4.13 0.37
N ASP A 16 6.98 5.26 0.09
CA ASP A 16 7.57 6.61 0.11
C ASP A 16 7.65 7.20 1.53
N GLY A 17 7.13 6.52 2.56
CA GLY A 17 7.10 7.03 3.94
C GLY A 17 6.11 8.17 4.19
N ARG A 18 5.09 8.31 3.33
CA ARG A 18 4.06 9.36 3.42
C ARG A 18 2.72 8.89 4.00
N ILE A 19 2.56 7.59 4.26
CA ILE A 19 1.26 7.04 4.69
C ILE A 19 0.82 7.59 6.05
N ASP A 20 1.73 7.80 7.00
CA ASP A 20 1.40 8.39 8.29
C ASP A 20 0.96 9.85 8.16
N ALA A 21 1.56 10.61 7.25
CA ALA A 21 1.12 11.97 6.93
C ALA A 21 -0.30 11.97 6.32
N LEU A 22 -0.62 10.97 5.50
CA LEU A 22 -1.97 10.80 4.95
C LEU A 22 -2.99 10.45 6.03
N ILE A 23 -2.64 9.57 6.98
CA ILE A 23 -3.47 9.25 8.15
C ILE A 23 -3.71 10.50 8.98
N HIS A 24 -2.67 11.27 9.27
CA HIS A 24 -2.76 12.52 10.03
C HIS A 24 -3.67 13.56 9.34
N LEU A 25 -3.58 13.69 8.01
CA LEU A 25 -4.45 14.57 7.24
C LEU A 25 -5.93 14.20 7.40
N PHE A 26 -6.26 12.91 7.34
CA PHE A 26 -7.64 12.46 7.54
C PHE A 26 -8.09 12.62 8.98
N ASP A 27 -7.19 12.42 9.95
CA ASP A 27 -7.46 12.62 11.38
C ASP A 27 -7.84 14.08 11.68
N MET A 28 -7.06 15.04 11.20
CA MET A 28 -7.38 16.48 11.34
C MET A 28 -8.74 16.85 10.74
N ARG A 29 -9.13 16.21 9.64
CA ARG A 29 -10.40 16.47 8.95
C ARG A 29 -11.58 15.71 9.57
N SER A 30 -11.31 14.64 10.32
CA SER A 30 -12.34 13.79 10.94
C SER A 30 -13.21 14.54 11.95
N GLN A 31 -12.70 15.64 12.52
CA GLN A 31 -13.43 16.53 13.41
C GLN A 31 -14.62 17.22 12.72
N TYR A 32 -14.58 17.35 11.39
CA TYR A 32 -15.56 18.10 10.61
C TYR A 32 -16.35 17.22 9.63
N ASN A 33 -15.93 15.97 9.43
CA ASN A 33 -16.46 15.11 8.37
C ASN A 33 -16.38 13.62 8.70
N LYS A 34 -17.55 12.95 8.81
CA LYS A 34 -17.63 11.49 9.01
C LYS A 34 -16.89 10.69 7.93
N TYR A 35 -16.87 11.17 6.68
CA TYR A 35 -16.17 10.51 5.59
C TYR A 35 -14.65 10.54 5.79
N SER A 36 -14.12 11.53 6.52
CA SER A 36 -12.69 11.58 6.86
C SER A 36 -12.33 10.57 7.94
N ARG A 37 -13.26 10.20 8.84
CA ARG A 37 -13.05 9.11 9.79
C ARG A 37 -12.99 7.75 9.09
N GLU A 38 -13.93 7.48 8.18
CA GLU A 38 -13.92 6.26 7.37
C GLU A 38 -12.67 6.18 6.47
N ALA A 39 -12.26 7.31 5.88
CA ALA A 39 -11.02 7.40 5.11
C ALA A 39 -9.77 7.13 5.96
N LYS A 40 -9.69 7.69 7.17
CA LYS A 40 -8.60 7.41 8.11
C LYS A 40 -8.52 5.92 8.41
N GLN A 41 -9.62 5.32 8.86
CA GLN A 41 -9.69 3.91 9.21
C GLN A 41 -9.26 3.03 8.02
N PHE A 42 -9.73 3.34 6.82
CA PHE A 42 -9.34 2.63 5.61
C PHE A 42 -7.82 2.69 5.35
N VAL A 43 -7.17 3.86 5.50
CA VAL A 43 -5.72 3.97 5.32
C VAL A 43 -4.95 3.25 6.42
N GLU A 44 -5.43 3.29 7.66
CA GLU A 44 -4.85 2.54 8.79
C GLU A 44 -4.92 1.03 8.55
N GLU A 45 -6.06 0.50 8.10
CA GLU A 45 -6.21 -0.91 7.75
C GLU A 45 -5.29 -1.32 6.60
N VAL A 46 -5.16 -0.47 5.56
CA VAL A 46 -4.23 -0.71 4.45
C VAL A 46 -2.79 -0.72 4.94
N LYS A 47 -2.40 0.25 5.79
CA LYS A 47 -1.06 0.31 6.38
C LYS A 47 -0.77 -0.97 7.16
N GLN A 48 -1.67 -1.39 8.04
CA GLN A 48 -1.52 -2.59 8.86
C GLN A 48 -1.33 -3.84 7.99
N VAL A 49 -2.13 -4.01 6.93
CA VAL A 49 -1.99 -5.16 6.03
C VAL A 49 -0.62 -5.18 5.32
N ILE A 50 -0.08 -4.01 4.96
CA ILE A 50 1.24 -3.92 4.36
C ILE A 50 2.34 -4.21 5.40
N ASP A 51 2.21 -3.67 6.61
CA ASP A 51 3.12 -3.95 7.75
C ASP A 51 3.19 -5.46 8.02
N ASP A 52 2.03 -6.10 8.18
CA ASP A 52 1.90 -7.54 8.44
C ASP A 52 2.52 -8.35 7.30
N PHE A 53 2.18 -8.03 6.05
CA PHE A 53 2.76 -8.69 4.88
C PHE A 53 4.29 -8.60 4.86
N LEU A 54 4.87 -7.43 5.11
CA LEU A 54 6.32 -7.23 5.10
C LEU A 54 7.02 -7.92 6.27
N SER A 55 6.35 -8.03 7.43
CA SER A 55 6.89 -8.74 8.60
C SER A 55 7.11 -10.23 8.34
N GLU A 56 6.35 -10.81 7.40
CA GLU A 56 6.49 -12.20 6.94
C GLU A 56 7.66 -12.38 5.93
N GLN A 57 8.24 -11.29 5.41
CA GLN A 57 9.23 -11.34 4.32
C GLN A 57 10.68 -11.18 4.81
N SER A 58 11.62 -11.73 4.02
CA SER A 58 13.05 -11.50 4.23
C SER A 58 13.44 -10.04 3.91
N PRO A 59 14.55 -9.53 4.48
CA PRO A 59 15.02 -8.17 4.21
C PRO A 59 15.21 -7.87 2.71
N GLU A 60 15.66 -8.84 1.93
CA GLU A 60 15.89 -8.67 0.48
C GLU A 60 14.57 -8.48 -0.28
N ILE A 61 13.51 -9.19 0.13
CA ILE A 61 12.17 -9.02 -0.44
C ILE A 61 11.59 -7.67 -0.02
N GLN A 62 11.75 -7.27 1.24
CA GLN A 62 11.30 -5.96 1.70
C GLN A 62 11.97 -4.84 0.88
N GLU A 63 13.30 -4.88 0.71
CA GLU A 63 14.07 -3.92 -0.09
C GLU A 63 13.62 -3.89 -1.55
N MET A 64 13.31 -5.06 -2.14
CA MET A 64 12.72 -5.14 -3.49
C MET A 64 11.41 -4.33 -3.58
N TYR A 65 10.52 -4.47 -2.58
CA TYR A 65 9.27 -3.71 -2.54
C TYR A 65 9.52 -2.20 -2.41
N TYR A 66 10.47 -1.78 -1.55
CA TYR A 66 10.86 -0.37 -1.45
C TYR A 66 11.33 0.16 -2.81
N LYS A 67 12.30 -0.50 -3.46
CA LYS A 67 12.79 -0.09 -4.79
C LYS A 67 11.71 -0.07 -5.86
N LYS A 68 10.78 -1.04 -5.82
CA LYS A 68 9.66 -1.10 -6.77
C LYS A 68 8.76 0.13 -6.68
N TYR A 69 8.33 0.47 -5.46
CA TYR A 69 7.28 1.46 -5.26
C TYR A 69 7.82 2.89 -5.08
N ARG A 70 9.01 3.03 -4.48
CA ARG A 70 9.68 4.32 -4.27
C ARG A 70 10.46 4.77 -5.51
N ASP A 71 11.33 3.90 -6.02
CA ASP A 71 12.26 4.24 -7.11
C ASP A 71 11.70 3.88 -8.50
N GLY A 72 10.57 3.18 -8.54
CA GLY A 72 9.88 2.82 -9.78
C GLY A 72 10.49 1.64 -10.55
N ILE A 73 11.47 0.93 -9.97
CA ILE A 73 12.18 -0.18 -10.62
C ILE A 73 11.18 -1.31 -10.97
N PRO A 74 11.16 -1.85 -12.19
CA PRO A 74 10.23 -2.93 -12.54
C PRO A 74 10.56 -4.23 -11.78
N PHE A 75 9.55 -5.05 -11.49
CA PHE A 75 9.77 -6.34 -10.82
C PHE A 75 10.71 -7.29 -11.60
N GLY A 76 10.76 -7.14 -12.93
CA GLY A 76 11.62 -7.92 -13.81
C GLY A 76 13.10 -7.86 -13.44
N ASP A 77 13.56 -6.72 -12.91
CA ASP A 77 14.96 -6.50 -12.55
C ASP A 77 15.38 -7.27 -11.28
N PHE A 78 14.43 -7.90 -10.59
CA PHE A 78 14.68 -8.69 -9.37
C PHE A 78 14.51 -10.21 -9.59
N TYR A 79 14.03 -10.61 -10.76
CA TYR A 79 13.75 -12.01 -11.07
C TYR A 79 15.03 -12.86 -11.04
N ASN A 80 14.99 -13.95 -10.28
CA ASN A 80 16.10 -14.87 -10.05
C ASN A 80 17.34 -14.22 -9.40
N ILE A 81 17.22 -12.98 -8.91
CA ILE A 81 18.24 -12.29 -8.14
C ILE A 81 17.82 -12.24 -6.66
N VAL A 82 16.64 -11.68 -6.40
CA VAL A 82 16.08 -11.60 -5.03
C VAL A 82 15.33 -12.89 -4.69
N ALA A 83 14.59 -13.44 -5.64
CA ALA A 83 13.85 -14.69 -5.50
C ALA A 83 13.47 -15.24 -6.89
N PRO A 84 13.07 -16.53 -6.98
CA PRO A 84 12.51 -17.09 -8.19
C PRO A 84 11.34 -16.26 -8.73
N THR A 85 11.25 -16.12 -10.05
CA THR A 85 10.21 -15.30 -10.71
C THR A 85 8.80 -15.64 -10.23
N ASN A 86 8.47 -16.93 -10.15
CA ASN A 86 7.16 -17.39 -9.68
C ASN A 86 6.85 -16.95 -8.24
N LYS A 87 7.85 -16.95 -7.36
CA LYS A 87 7.70 -16.46 -5.99
C LYS A 87 7.42 -14.96 -5.95
N ILE A 88 8.15 -14.15 -6.72
CA ILE A 88 7.94 -12.69 -6.78
C ILE A 88 6.54 -12.37 -7.32
N LEU A 89 6.10 -13.08 -8.37
CA LEU A 89 4.76 -12.92 -8.92
C LEU A 89 3.67 -13.30 -7.91
N ALA A 90 3.85 -14.41 -7.19
CA ALA A 90 2.91 -14.86 -6.16
C ALA A 90 2.82 -13.87 -4.99
N LEU A 91 3.95 -13.35 -4.50
CA LEU A 91 3.98 -12.35 -3.43
C LEU A 91 3.30 -11.04 -3.84
N ASN A 92 3.53 -10.57 -5.07
CA ASN A 92 2.87 -9.37 -5.58
C ASN A 92 1.37 -9.58 -5.78
N ALA A 93 0.94 -10.78 -6.17
CA ALA A 93 -0.47 -11.13 -6.24
C ALA A 93 -1.12 -11.18 -4.85
N ASP A 94 -0.45 -11.81 -3.87
CA ASP A 94 -0.90 -11.88 -2.48
C ASP A 94 -1.08 -10.49 -1.87
N LEU A 95 -0.06 -9.62 -1.94
CA LEU A 95 -0.17 -8.25 -1.42
C LEU A 95 -1.34 -7.48 -2.06
N LYS A 96 -1.51 -7.58 -3.38
CA LYS A 96 -2.63 -6.94 -4.07
C LYS A 96 -3.97 -7.48 -3.57
N GLN A 97 -4.10 -8.78 -3.42
CA GLN A 97 -5.32 -9.40 -2.93
C GLN A 97 -5.65 -8.97 -1.50
N ARG A 98 -4.66 -8.95 -0.60
CA ARG A 98 -4.84 -8.51 0.79
C ARG A 98 -5.31 -7.05 0.86
N VAL A 99 -4.70 -6.16 0.08
CA VAL A 99 -5.07 -4.74 0.05
C VAL A 99 -6.43 -4.52 -0.65
N GLU A 100 -6.72 -5.22 -1.74
CA GLU A 100 -8.00 -5.12 -2.47
C GLU A 100 -9.19 -5.68 -1.67
N ALA A 101 -8.94 -6.57 -0.71
CA ALA A 101 -9.98 -7.09 0.20
C ALA A 101 -10.48 -6.06 1.21
N ILE A 102 -9.72 -5.00 1.47
CA ILE A 102 -10.10 -3.95 2.41
C ILE A 102 -11.21 -3.10 1.79
N LYS A 103 -12.35 -3.00 2.48
CA LYS A 103 -13.52 -2.27 1.99
C LYS A 103 -13.19 -0.79 1.84
N GLN A 104 -13.13 -0.31 0.60
CA GLN A 104 -12.97 1.11 0.32
C GLN A 104 -14.22 1.89 0.78
N PRO A 105 -14.07 3.05 1.44
CA PRO A 105 -15.21 3.87 1.82
C PRO A 105 -15.87 4.52 0.60
N GLU A 106 -17.16 4.84 0.71
CA GLU A 106 -17.97 5.39 -0.38
C GLU A 106 -17.41 6.70 -0.95
N ARG A 107 -16.78 7.50 -0.09
CA ARG A 107 -16.10 8.76 -0.46
C ARG A 107 -14.66 8.74 0.01
N PHE A 108 -13.77 8.46 -0.92
CA PHE A 108 -12.33 8.55 -0.71
C PHE A 108 -11.71 9.49 -1.75
N TYR A 109 -11.33 10.69 -1.31
CA TYR A 109 -10.68 11.68 -2.17
C TYR A 109 -9.25 11.87 -1.68
N ILE A 110 -8.31 11.39 -2.49
CA ILE A 110 -6.90 11.75 -2.35
C ILE A 110 -6.72 13.00 -3.22
N TYR A 111 -6.56 14.15 -2.58
CA TYR A 111 -6.16 15.37 -3.30
C TYR A 111 -4.66 15.25 -3.56
N THR A 112 -4.30 14.88 -4.79
CA THR A 112 -2.93 14.90 -5.31
C THR A 112 -2.54 16.32 -5.69
#